data_AF-A0AAW5YKE5-F1
#
_entry.id   AF-A0AAW5YKE5-F1
#
_cell.length_a   1.000
_cell.length_b   1.000
_cell.length_c   1.000
_cell.angle_alpha   90.00
_cell.angle_beta   90.00
_cell.angle_gamma   90.00
#
_symmetry.space_group_name_H-M   'P 1'
#
loop_
_entity.id
_entity.type
_entity.pdbx_description
1 polymer ?
#
loop_
_entity_poly.entity_id
_entity_poly.type
_entity_poly.pdbx_seq_one_letter_code
_entity_poly.pdbx_strand_id
1 'polypeptide(L)'
;MDNFDAKTATNKQKGNYGEIKSSDNLLNNQSLKEAGFDLKPVGKSTPSGINDKIVKGIDGLYENTNAESKIKYVIDEAKFGSSQLGKTKDGRQMSNDWLNGAKTKKIEYLKLLMEIRN
;
A
#
# COMPACT_ATOMS: atom_id res chain seq x y z
N MET A 1 15.51 -10.27 -7.01
CA MET A 1 14.28 -10.22 -7.84
C MET A 1 14.73 -10.19 -9.29
N ASP A 2 15.35 -11.28 -9.75
CA ASP A 2 16.44 -11.15 -10.73
C ASP A 2 16.00 -11.30 -12.20
N ASN A 3 14.70 -11.18 -12.47
CA ASN A 3 14.14 -11.41 -13.80
C ASN A 3 12.97 -10.47 -14.15
N PHE A 4 12.91 -9.28 -13.54
CA PHE A 4 11.94 -8.25 -13.96
C PHE A 4 12.52 -7.40 -15.08
N ASP A 5 11.91 -7.47 -16.26
CA ASP A 5 12.17 -6.56 -17.38
C ASP A 5 10.92 -5.71 -17.64
N ALA A 6 11.02 -4.40 -17.36
CA ALA A 6 9.93 -3.45 -17.55
C ALA A 6 9.40 -3.38 -18.99
N LYS A 7 10.24 -3.70 -19.99
CA LYS A 7 9.85 -3.63 -21.41
C LYS A 7 8.92 -4.77 -21.80
N THR A 8 9.17 -5.97 -21.29
CA THR A 8 8.44 -7.19 -21.63
C THR A 8 7.42 -7.60 -20.57
N ALA A 9 7.50 -7.04 -19.35
CA ALA A 9 6.59 -7.35 -18.27
C ALA A 9 5.13 -6.96 -18.58
N THR A 10 4.23 -7.88 -18.23
CA THR A 10 2.78 -7.66 -18.26
C THR A 10 2.35 -6.61 -17.25
N ASN A 11 1.16 -6.02 -17.40
CA ASN A 11 0.60 -5.08 -16.43
C ASN A 11 0.48 -5.70 -15.03
N LYS A 12 0.19 -6.99 -14.94
CA LYS A 12 0.18 -7.74 -13.68
C LYS A 12 1.55 -7.71 -13.01
N GLN A 13 2.59 -8.09 -13.75
CA GLN A 13 3.96 -8.13 -13.23
C GLN A 13 4.45 -6.75 -12.82
N LYS A 14 4.12 -5.71 -13.60
CA LYS A 14 4.43 -4.31 -13.27
C LYS A 14 3.75 -3.84 -12.00
N GLY A 15 2.46 -4.18 -11.82
CA GLY A 15 1.71 -3.88 -10.60
C GLY A 15 2.35 -4.52 -9.37
N ASN A 16 2.51 -5.85 -9.39
CA ASN A 16 3.14 -6.59 -8.29
C ASN A 16 4.58 -6.11 -8.01
N TYR A 17 5.36 -5.79 -9.06
CA TYR A 17 6.70 -5.24 -8.89
C TYR A 17 6.67 -3.89 -8.17
N GLY A 18 5.72 -3.01 -8.53
CA GLY A 18 5.49 -1.74 -7.85
C GLY A 18 5.17 -1.92 -6.37
N GLU A 19 4.20 -2.79 -6.04
CA GLU A 19 3.84 -3.10 -4.65
C GLU A 19 5.05 -3.60 -3.84
N ILE A 20 5.84 -4.52 -4.41
CA ILE A 20 7.01 -5.09 -3.74
C ILE A 20 8.09 -4.03 -3.50
N LYS A 21 8.42 -3.22 -4.50
CA LYS A 21 9.43 -2.17 -4.35
C LYS A 21 8.99 -1.04 -3.43
N SER A 22 7.72 -0.68 -3.44
CA SER A 22 7.18 0.32 -2.53
C SER A 22 7.25 -0.15 -1.08
N SER A 23 6.81 -1.39 -0.82
CA SER A 23 6.87 -2.02 0.51
C SER A 23 8.31 -2.15 1.02
N ASP A 24 9.24 -2.62 0.18
CA ASP A 24 10.67 -2.70 0.51
C ASP A 24 11.24 -1.32 0.87
N ASN A 25 10.91 -0.28 0.08
CA ASN A 25 11.35 1.08 0.38
C ASN A 25 10.76 1.59 1.71
N LEU A 26 9.47 1.38 1.99
CA LEU A 26 8.86 1.80 3.25
C LEU A 26 9.48 1.12 4.48
N LEU A 27 9.88 -0.14 4.37
CA LEU A 27 10.41 -0.92 5.49
C LEU A 27 11.93 -0.78 5.68
N ASN A 28 12.67 -0.57 4.59
CA ASN A 28 14.13 -0.66 4.59
C ASN A 28 14.85 0.66 4.27
N ASN A 29 14.13 1.72 3.89
CA ASN A 29 14.76 3.01 3.61
C ASN A 29 15.24 3.69 4.90
N GLN A 30 16.55 3.93 4.98
CA GLN A 30 17.20 4.50 6.15
C GLN A 30 16.72 5.92 6.48
N SER A 31 16.47 6.76 5.48
CA SER A 31 15.98 8.12 5.70
C SER A 31 14.54 8.15 6.26
N LEU A 32 13.71 7.16 5.94
CA LEU A 32 12.39 7.02 6.56
C LEU A 32 12.52 6.62 8.04
N LYS A 33 13.42 5.69 8.36
CA LYS A 33 13.70 5.30 9.76
C LYS A 33 14.20 6.48 10.58
N GLU A 34 15.16 7.24 10.04
CA GLU A 34 15.69 8.45 10.67
C GLU A 34 14.63 9.55 10.84
N ALA A 35 13.63 9.60 9.97
CA ALA A 35 12.48 10.50 10.09
C ALA A 35 11.39 9.98 11.06
N GLY A 36 11.62 8.86 11.76
CA GLY A 36 10.71 8.30 12.75
C GLY A 36 9.56 7.47 12.18
N PHE A 37 9.75 6.88 10.99
CA PHE A 37 8.84 5.91 10.40
C PHE A 37 9.31 4.47 10.67
N ASP A 38 9.07 4.01 11.90
CA ASP A 38 9.32 2.64 12.33
C ASP A 38 8.12 1.76 11.96
N LEU A 39 8.03 1.44 10.67
CA LEU A 39 6.84 0.84 10.07
C LEU A 39 6.78 -0.68 10.21
N LYS A 40 5.61 -1.17 10.63
CA LYS A 40 5.26 -2.59 10.67
C LYS A 40 4.05 -2.85 9.76
N PRO A 41 4.13 -3.77 8.78
CA PRO A 41 2.98 -4.10 7.94
C PRO A 41 1.82 -4.67 8.78
N VAL A 42 0.61 -4.24 8.48
CA VAL A 42 -0.63 -4.75 9.09
C VAL A 42 -1.67 -5.05 8.01
N GLY A 43 -2.41 -6.15 8.17
CA GLY A 43 -3.40 -6.59 7.20
C GLY A 43 -2.81 -7.38 6.03
N LYS A 44 -3.14 -6.97 4.80
CA LYS A 44 -2.76 -7.68 3.57
C LYS A 44 -1.23 -7.75 3.41
N SER A 45 -0.72 -8.94 3.08
CA SER A 45 0.69 -9.10 2.72
C SER A 45 0.97 -8.57 1.31
N THR A 46 2.12 -7.92 1.15
CA THR A 46 2.69 -7.58 -0.17
C THR A 46 2.83 -8.86 -1.02
N PRO A 47 2.64 -8.80 -2.36
CA PRO A 47 2.89 -9.94 -3.22
C PRO A 47 4.27 -10.56 -2.96
N SER A 48 4.36 -11.89 -2.97
CA SER A 48 5.62 -12.62 -2.80
C SER A 48 6.45 -12.65 -4.08
N GLY A 49 5.80 -12.44 -5.22
CA GLY A 49 6.46 -12.34 -6.52
C GLY A 49 5.61 -11.67 -7.59
N ILE A 50 6.26 -11.31 -8.71
CA ILE A 50 5.61 -10.57 -9.81
C ILE A 50 4.48 -11.36 -10.51
N ASN A 51 4.44 -12.68 -10.35
CA ASN A 51 3.45 -13.53 -11.01
C ASN A 51 2.20 -13.78 -10.18
N ASP A 52 2.19 -13.36 -8.91
CA ASP A 52 1.08 -13.54 -7.99
C ASP A 52 -0.21 -12.92 -8.51
N LYS A 53 -1.36 -13.41 -8.01
CA LYS A 53 -2.66 -12.87 -8.38
C LYS A 53 -2.76 -11.41 -7.91
N ILE A 54 -3.30 -10.54 -8.76
CA ILE A 54 -3.60 -9.16 -8.36
C ILE A 54 -4.69 -9.17 -7.31
N VAL A 55 -4.37 -8.59 -6.15
CA VAL A 55 -5.34 -8.33 -5.08
C VAL A 55 -5.71 -6.85 -5.15
N LYS A 56 -6.99 -6.58 -5.31
CA LYS A 56 -7.53 -5.20 -5.37
C LYS A 56 -7.67 -4.64 -3.95
N GLY A 57 -7.53 -3.33 -3.82
CA GLY A 57 -7.66 -2.62 -2.54
C GLY A 57 -6.47 -1.70 -2.35
N ILE A 58 -6.22 -1.31 -1.10
CA ILE A 58 -4.97 -0.67 -0.69
C ILE A 58 -3.81 -1.65 -0.89
N ASP A 59 -2.68 -1.17 -1.40
CA ASP A 59 -1.50 -1.99 -1.67
C ASP A 59 -0.74 -2.31 -0.37
N GLY A 60 -0.57 -1.32 0.50
CA GLY A 60 0.12 -1.47 1.78
C GLY A 60 -0.51 -0.65 2.91
N LEU A 61 -0.52 -1.23 4.10
CA LEU A 61 -0.95 -0.56 5.32
C LEU A 61 0.03 -0.90 6.43
N TYR A 62 0.51 0.14 7.10
CA TYR A 62 1.60 0.02 8.06
C TYR A 62 1.25 0.77 9.33
N GLU A 63 1.45 0.12 10.46
CA GLU A 63 1.47 0.78 11.77
C GLU A 63 2.85 1.40 11.99
N ASN A 64 2.90 2.66 12.40
CA ASN A 64 4.14 3.27 12.85
C ASN A 64 4.30 3.01 14.36
N THR A 65 5.27 2.18 14.68
CA THR A 65 5.55 1.75 16.05
C THR A 65 6.36 2.77 16.85
N ASN A 66 6.81 3.86 16.20
CA ASN A 66 7.45 4.96 16.88
C ASN A 66 6.44 5.69 17.80
N ALA A 67 6.64 5.56 19.12
CA ALA A 67 5.75 6.14 20.12
C ALA A 67 5.70 7.68 20.06
N GLU A 68 6.79 8.32 19.69
CA GLU A 68 6.94 9.78 19.61
C GLU A 68 6.32 10.36 18.33
N SER A 69 6.11 9.53 17.30
CA SER A 69 5.50 9.98 16.05
C SER A 69 4.01 10.30 16.21
N LYS A 70 3.58 11.43 15.63
CA LYS A 70 2.15 11.77 15.51
C LYS A 70 1.45 10.98 14.40
N ILE A 71 2.22 10.41 13.46
CA ILE A 71 1.70 9.57 12.39
C ILE A 71 1.63 8.14 12.90
N LYS A 72 0.41 7.61 13.07
CA LYS A 72 0.19 6.26 13.61
C LYS A 72 0.07 5.19 12.53
N TYR A 73 -0.42 5.56 11.35
CA TYR A 73 -0.56 4.66 10.22
C TYR A 73 -0.09 5.32 8.93
N VAL A 74 0.49 4.51 8.06
CA VAL A 74 0.84 4.86 6.69
C VAL A 74 0.04 3.96 5.75
N ILE A 75 -0.61 4.58 4.78
CA ILE A 75 -1.34 3.90 3.71
C ILE A 75 -0.54 4.10 2.43
N ASP A 76 -0.30 3.01 1.70
CA ASP A 76 0.44 3.01 0.45
C ASP A 76 -0.41 2.53 -0.72
N GLU A 77 -0.18 3.14 -1.87
CA GLU A 77 -0.76 2.78 -3.16
C GLU A 77 0.32 2.97 -4.23
N ALA A 78 0.87 1.85 -4.70
CA ALA A 78 1.99 1.83 -5.60
C ALA A 78 1.51 2.01 -7.05
N LYS A 79 2.32 2.71 -7.84
CA LYS A 79 2.15 2.84 -9.29
C LYS A 79 3.48 2.61 -9.98
N PHE A 80 3.44 1.86 -11.09
CA PHE A 80 4.61 1.58 -11.90
C PHE A 80 4.69 2.52 -13.12
N GLY A 81 5.85 3.13 -13.32
CA GLY A 81 6.13 4.00 -14.47
C GLY A 81 5.24 5.24 -14.49
N SER A 82 4.60 5.52 -15.63
CA SER A 82 3.69 6.66 -15.81
C SER A 82 2.25 6.40 -15.32
N SER A 83 2.00 5.26 -14.67
CA SER A 83 0.67 4.93 -14.14
C SER A 83 0.25 5.93 -13.07
N GLN A 84 -1.03 6.29 -13.07
CA GLN A 84 -1.61 7.25 -12.12
C GLN A 84 -2.67 6.59 -11.23
N LEU A 85 -3.02 7.28 -10.14
CA LEU A 85 -4.16 6.91 -9.30
C LEU A 85 -5.45 6.88 -10.13
N GLY A 86 -6.18 5.77 -10.05
CA GLY A 86 -7.42 5.54 -10.78
C GLY A 86 -8.64 6.19 -10.12
N LYS A 87 -9.74 6.25 -10.88
CA LYS A 87 -11.07 6.61 -10.37
C LYS A 87 -11.88 5.34 -10.10
N THR A 88 -12.45 5.24 -8.92
CA THR A 88 -13.29 4.12 -8.49
C THR A 88 -14.73 4.59 -8.25
N LYS A 89 -15.62 3.67 -7.85
CA LYS A 89 -16.99 4.03 -7.44
C LYS A 89 -17.00 5.00 -6.25
N ASP A 90 -16.05 4.82 -5.33
CA ASP A 90 -15.86 5.60 -4.12
C ASP A 90 -14.96 6.83 -4.32
N GLY A 91 -14.70 7.24 -5.58
CA GLY A 91 -13.83 8.38 -5.87
C GLY A 91 -12.41 7.98 -6.28
N ARG A 92 -11.51 8.96 -6.34
CA ARG A 92 -10.11 8.74 -6.74
C ARG A 92 -9.40 7.89 -5.68
N GLN A 93 -8.55 6.95 -6.07
CA GLN A 93 -7.71 6.22 -5.13
C GLN A 93 -6.93 7.21 -4.24
N MET A 94 -6.73 6.87 -2.96
CA MET A 94 -6.16 7.73 -1.91
C MET A 94 -6.96 8.97 -1.52
N SER A 95 -8.17 9.19 -2.08
CA SER A 95 -9.07 10.23 -1.58
C SER A 95 -9.81 9.78 -0.31
N ASN A 96 -10.30 10.75 0.48
CA ASN A 96 -11.09 10.47 1.68
C ASN A 96 -12.32 9.60 1.38
N ASP A 97 -13.04 9.88 0.28
CA ASP A 97 -14.20 9.09 -0.11
C ASP A 97 -13.83 7.63 -0.41
N TRP A 98 -12.67 7.42 -1.02
CA TRP A 98 -12.20 6.08 -1.35
C TRP A 98 -11.75 5.31 -0.10
N LEU A 99 -10.96 5.94 0.76
CA LEU A 99 -10.51 5.35 2.03
C LEU A 99 -11.68 5.01 2.97
N ASN A 100 -12.74 5.82 2.93
CA ASN A 100 -13.96 5.59 3.72
C ASN A 100 -14.98 4.68 3.02
N GLY A 101 -14.74 4.27 1.78
CA GLY A 101 -15.69 3.46 1.00
C GLY A 101 -17.06 4.13 0.87
N ALA A 102 -17.09 5.45 0.60
CA ALA A 102 -18.27 6.31 0.75
C ALA A 102 -19.54 5.81 0.04
N LYS A 103 -19.42 5.06 -1.06
CA LYS A 103 -20.56 4.50 -1.82
C LYS A 103 -20.71 2.99 -1.66
N THR A 104 -19.60 2.25 -1.56
CA THR A 104 -19.61 0.79 -1.52
C THR A 104 -19.70 0.22 -0.11
N LYS A 105 -19.45 1.03 0.92
CA LYS A 105 -19.28 0.61 2.32
C LYS A 105 -18.22 -0.48 2.51
N LYS A 106 -17.34 -0.69 1.52
CA LYS A 106 -16.12 -1.50 1.68
C LYS A 106 -15.10 -0.67 2.43
N ILE A 107 -15.24 -0.73 3.74
CA ILE A 107 -14.44 0.03 4.68
C ILE A 107 -13.22 -0.83 5.03
N GLU A 108 -12.13 -0.74 4.27
CA GLU A 108 -10.87 -1.44 4.61
C GLU A 108 -10.17 -0.75 5.79
N TYR A 109 -10.13 0.60 5.80
CA TYR A 109 -9.43 1.37 6.83
C TYR A 109 -10.19 1.46 8.16
N LEU A 110 -11.49 1.81 8.17
CA LEU A 110 -12.21 1.92 9.46
C LEU A 110 -12.45 0.55 10.10
N LYS A 111 -12.47 -0.56 9.34
CA LYS A 111 -12.59 -1.90 9.90
C LYS A 111 -11.34 -2.24 10.72
N LEU A 112 -10.15 -1.87 10.23
CA LEU A 112 -8.93 -2.01 11.01
C LEU A 112 -8.88 -1.03 12.19
N LEU A 113 -9.29 0.23 12.04
CA LEU A 113 -9.39 1.16 13.19
C LEU A 113 -10.34 0.64 14.27
N MET A 114 -11.40 -0.06 13.90
CA MET A 114 -12.30 -0.72 14.85
C MET A 114 -11.65 -1.95 15.50
N GLU A 115 -10.85 -2.72 14.76
CA GLU A 115 -10.15 -3.90 15.27
C GLU A 115 -8.98 -3.55 16.21
N ILE A 116 -8.27 -2.44 15.95
CA ILE A 116 -7.17 -1.95 16.80
C ILE A 116 -7.68 -1.31 18.11
N ARG A 117 -8.93 -0.84 18.13
CA ARG A 117 -9.55 -0.20 19.31
C ARG A 117 -10.18 -1.19 20.30
N ASN A 118 -10.26 -2.47 19.95
CA ASN A 118 -10.78 -3.55 20.80
C ASN A 118 -9.64 -4.35 21.44
#